data_AF-A0A252BGR5-F1
#
_entry.id   AF-A0A252BGR5-F1
#
_cell.length_a   1.000
_cell.length_b   1.000
_cell.length_c   1.000
_cell.angle_alpha   90.00
_cell.angle_beta   90.00
_cell.angle_gamma   90.00
#
_symmetry.space_group_name_H-M   'P 1'
#
loop_
_entity.id
_entity.type
_entity.pdbx_description
1 polymer ?
#
loop_
_entity_poly.entity_id
_entity_poly.type
_entity_poly.pdbx_seq_one_letter_code
_entity_poly.pdbx_strand_id
1 'polypeptide(L)'
;MIWLSIALLSLLALTPAALPLWQRARQIRDERSAALALHEAQLVEIDRDLAIGLIAPTEHDIARLEIQRRILTADTAPTQAADAISPGWAWGGLALIPVAAVGLYLTNGVPSLPAQPLGPRLVAQHMQNTRNNAVLDRLRQTLAQLPAKDPSLRQGYLLLGQAEAGRAHYAEAAEAWNHALQLGFDPEVAARTAEAMTRASGHVTPEAQALFSKALDAAPKDAPWRNAAQARIAEGEHEQENP
;
A
#
# COMPACT_ATOMS: atom_id res chain seq x y z
N MET A 1 19.30 0.92 -15.82
CA MET A 1 18.38 2.08 -15.94
C MET A 1 17.60 2.35 -14.65
N ILE A 2 17.02 1.33 -13.97
CA ILE A 2 16.23 1.54 -12.73
C ILE A 2 17.03 2.14 -11.56
N TRP A 3 18.32 1.80 -11.44
CA TRP A 3 19.17 2.30 -10.36
C TRP A 3 19.33 3.82 -10.38
N LEU A 4 19.38 4.42 -11.58
CA LEU A 4 19.39 5.87 -11.73
C LEU A 4 18.07 6.49 -11.27
N SER A 5 16.93 5.86 -11.60
CA SER A 5 15.60 6.29 -11.17
C SER A 5 15.45 6.23 -9.65
N ILE A 6 15.91 5.13 -9.03
CA ILE A 6 15.90 4.95 -7.57
C ILE A 6 16.78 6.01 -6.91
N ALA A 7 18.02 6.20 -7.39
CA ALA A 7 18.92 7.21 -6.85
C ALA A 7 18.33 8.62 -6.94
N LEU A 8 17.71 8.97 -8.08
CA LEU A 8 17.06 10.26 -8.29
C LEU A 8 15.88 10.47 -7.33
N LEU A 9 15.02 9.45 -7.17
CA LEU A 9 13.88 9.49 -6.26
C LEU A 9 14.31 9.57 -4.80
N SER A 10 15.36 8.83 -4.40
CA SER A 10 15.93 8.90 -3.06
C SER A 10 16.49 10.30 -2.77
N LEU A 11 17.21 10.90 -3.73
CA LEU A 11 17.70 12.27 -3.58
C LEU A 11 16.52 13.23 -3.41
N LEU A 12 15.53 13.15 -4.28
CA LEU A 12 14.34 14.00 -4.23
C LEU A 12 13.62 13.89 -2.88
N ALA A 13 13.46 12.67 -2.35
CA ALA A 13 12.81 12.39 -1.07
C ALA A 13 13.60 12.94 0.13
N LEU A 14 14.93 12.99 0.05
CA LEU A 14 15.79 13.51 1.13
C LEU A 14 15.97 15.03 1.07
N THR A 15 15.70 15.68 -0.08
CA THR A 15 15.89 17.13 -0.22
C THR A 15 15.12 17.99 0.80
N PRO A 16 13.85 17.71 1.16
CA PRO A 16 13.11 18.53 2.12
C PRO A 16 13.70 18.46 3.53
N ALA A 17 14.37 17.35 3.87
CA ALA A 17 15.07 17.18 5.15
C ALA A 17 16.48 17.81 5.12
N ALA A 18 17.16 17.77 3.98
CA ALA A 18 18.50 18.37 3.81
C ALA A 18 18.47 19.90 3.77
N LEU A 19 17.43 20.50 3.17
CA LEU A 19 17.29 21.96 3.03
C LEU A 19 17.30 22.74 4.37
N PRO A 20 16.47 22.42 5.38
CA PRO A 20 16.49 23.15 6.65
C PRO A 20 17.79 22.95 7.43
N LEU A 21 18.43 21.79 7.32
CA LEU A 21 19.75 21.54 7.92
C LEU A 21 20.82 22.44 7.28
N TRP A 22 20.78 22.58 5.96
CA TRP A 22 21.70 23.44 5.22
C TRP A 22 21.45 24.93 5.50
N GLN A 23 20.18 25.36 5.52
CA GLN A 23 19.80 26.75 5.83
C GLN A 23 20.21 27.14 7.25
N ARG A 24 19.97 26.27 8.25
CA ARG A 24 20.37 26.51 9.63
C ARG A 24 21.88 26.67 9.79
N ALA A 25 22.66 25.83 9.10
CA ALA A 25 24.12 25.94 9.11
C ALA A 25 24.61 27.26 8.49
N ARG A 26 23.95 27.75 7.43
CA ARG A 26 24.27 29.05 6.81
C ARG A 26 23.88 30.22 7.71
N GLN A 27 22.67 30.24 8.25
CA GLN A 27 22.19 31.32 9.12
C GLN A 27 23.08 31.50 10.35
N ILE A 28 23.48 30.41 11.00
CA ILE A 28 24.43 30.42 12.13
C ILE A 28 25.76 31.07 11.75
N ARG A 29 26.28 30.73 10.56
CA ARG A 29 27.53 31.27 10.05
C ARG A 29 27.41 32.76 9.72
N ASP A 30 26.28 33.15 9.13
CA ASP A 30 26.00 34.54 8.75
C ASP A 30 25.84 35.42 10.00
N GLU A 31 25.07 34.99 11.01
CA GLU A 31 24.90 35.70 12.28
C GLU A 31 26.24 35.91 13.00
N ARG A 32 27.09 34.87 13.07
CA ARG A 32 28.44 34.99 13.66
C ARG A 32 29.30 35.98 12.88
N SER A 33 29.28 35.92 11.55
CA SER A 33 30.06 36.83 10.71
C SER A 33 29.60 38.28 10.84
N ALA A 34 28.29 38.52 10.96
CA ALA A 34 27.71 39.84 11.15
C ALA A 34 28.05 40.43 12.53
N ALA A 35 28.01 39.59 13.58
CA ALA A 35 28.40 40.01 14.93
C ALA A 35 29.88 40.40 15.02
N LEU A 36 30.77 39.63 14.38
CA LEU A 36 32.20 39.96 14.31
C LEU A 36 32.43 41.28 13.55
N ALA A 37 31.81 41.45 12.38
CA ALA A 37 31.94 42.67 11.59
C ALA A 37 31.45 43.92 12.34
N LEU A 38 30.39 43.81 13.15
CA LEU A 38 29.90 44.90 13.99
C LEU A 38 30.94 45.31 15.04
N HIS A 39 31.55 44.34 15.72
CA HIS A 39 32.57 44.62 16.74
C HIS A 39 33.87 45.18 16.14
N GLU A 40 34.25 44.75 14.94
CA GLU A 40 35.36 45.35 14.19
C GLU A 40 35.07 46.81 13.83
N ALA A 41 33.85 47.13 13.39
CA ALA A 41 33.43 48.51 13.12
C ALA A 41 33.45 49.39 14.38
N GLN A 42 33.06 48.84 15.54
CA GLN A 42 33.12 49.56 16.83
C GLN A 42 34.54 49.95 17.24
N LEU A 43 35.54 49.12 16.93
CA LEU A 43 36.94 49.48 17.18
C LEU A 43 37.38 50.70 16.36
N VAL A 44 36.99 50.73 15.08
CA VAL A 44 37.30 51.84 14.18
C VAL A 44 36.62 53.13 14.63
N GLU A 45 35.38 53.04 15.11
CA GLU A 45 34.64 54.20 15.65
C GLU A 45 35.32 54.78 16.89
N ILE A 46 35.77 53.93 17.83
CA ILE A 46 36.47 54.36 19.04
C ILE A 46 37.85 54.97 18.74
N ASP A 47 38.61 54.40 17.81
CA ASP A 47 39.88 54.98 17.36
C ASP A 47 39.65 56.38 16.76
N ARG A 48 38.53 56.57 16.04
CA ARG A 48 38.13 57.86 15.47
C ARG A 48 37.70 58.86 16.54
N ASP A 49 36.92 58.45 17.53
CA ASP A 49 36.48 59.33 18.63
C ASP A 49 37.67 59.85 19.44
N LEU A 50 38.71 59.03 19.64
CA LEU A 50 39.98 59.48 20.22
C LEU A 50 40.66 60.53 19.33
N ALA A 51 40.73 60.29 18.01
CA ALA A 51 41.40 61.19 17.08
C ALA A 51 40.75 62.58 17.00
N ILE A 52 39.43 62.67 17.21
CA ILE A 52 38.68 63.94 17.22
C ILE A 52 38.61 64.56 18.64
N GLY A 53 39.15 63.86 19.65
CA GLY A 53 39.21 64.34 21.03
C GLY A 53 37.88 64.25 21.79
N LEU A 54 36.97 63.38 21.36
CA LEU A 54 35.66 63.20 22.00
C LEU A 54 35.75 62.43 23.33
N ILE A 55 36.79 61.59 23.48
CA ILE A 55 37.03 60.71 24.62
C ILE A 55 38.47 60.84 25.14
N ALA A 56 38.68 60.56 26.42
CA ALA A 56 40.04 60.56 27.00
C ALA A 56 40.84 59.31 26.58
N PRO A 57 42.18 59.38 26.48
CA PRO A 57 43.02 58.23 26.11
C PRO A 57 42.84 57.02 27.02
N THR A 58 42.64 57.25 28.32
CA THR A 58 42.37 56.20 29.30
C THR A 58 41.03 55.51 29.09
N GLU A 59 40.01 56.25 28.63
CA GLU A 59 38.68 55.71 28.33
C GLU A 59 38.71 54.88 27.05
N HIS A 60 39.45 55.34 26.05
CA HIS A 60 39.71 54.61 24.80
C HIS A 60 40.34 53.23 25.07
N ASP A 61 41.41 53.17 25.88
CA ASP A 61 42.12 51.92 26.14
C ASP A 61 41.24 50.89 26.87
N ILE A 62 40.41 51.35 27.80
CA ILE A 62 39.43 50.51 28.51
C ILE A 62 38.37 49.99 27.54
N ALA A 63 37.79 50.86 26.71
CA ALA A 63 36.73 50.50 25.77
C ALA A 63 37.23 49.51 24.69
N ARG A 64 38.43 49.75 24.16
CA ARG A 64 39.09 48.87 23.20
C ARG A 64 39.31 47.47 23.76
N LEU A 65 39.82 47.38 25.00
CA LEU A 65 40.09 46.09 25.66
C LEU A 65 38.80 45.31 25.91
N GLU A 66 37.72 45.98 26.32
CA GLU A 66 36.40 45.38 26.50
C GLU A 66 35.80 44.87 25.18
N ILE A 67 35.94 45.61 24.07
CA ILE A 67 35.45 45.15 22.75
C ILE A 67 36.27 43.98 22.23
N GLN A 68 37.60 44.01 22.37
CA GLN A 68 38.45 42.88 22.02
C GLN A 68 38.08 41.62 22.82
N ARG A 69 37.78 41.79 24.12
CA ARG A 69 37.27 40.70 24.95
C ARG A 69 35.93 40.18 24.42
N ARG A 70 35.00 41.05 24.02
CA ARG A 70 33.70 40.70 23.42
C ARG A 70 33.83 39.98 22.09
N ILE A 71 34.80 40.34 21.25
CA ILE A 71 35.11 39.61 20.01
C ILE A 71 35.53 38.18 20.32
N LEU A 72 36.42 37.98 21.29
CA LEU A 72 36.88 36.64 21.69
C LEU A 72 35.75 35.80 22.29
N THR A 73 34.86 36.39 23.09
CA THR A 73 33.67 35.69 23.59
C THR A 73 32.64 35.42 22.50
N ALA A 74 32.43 36.32 21.54
CA ALA A 74 31.51 36.10 20.42
C ALA A 74 32.03 35.03 19.45
N ASP A 75 33.35 34.92 19.28
CA ASP A 75 33.99 33.90 18.45
C ASP A 75 33.94 32.50 19.11
N THR A 76 34.01 32.45 20.44
CA THR A 76 33.93 31.20 21.22
C THR A 76 32.53 30.87 21.71
N ALA A 77 31.56 31.77 21.54
CA ALA A 77 30.19 31.58 21.99
C ALA A 77 29.59 30.35 21.27
N PRO A 78 29.17 29.31 22.01
CA PRO A 78 28.39 28.25 21.41
C PRO A 78 27.11 28.87 20.85
N THR A 79 26.79 28.57 19.60
CA THR A 79 25.53 28.97 19.00
C THR A 79 24.40 28.55 19.93
N GLN A 80 23.54 29.50 20.34
CA GLN A 80 22.43 29.28 21.26
C GLN A 80 21.48 28.19 20.73
N ALA A 81 21.81 26.95 21.04
CA ALA A 81 21.03 25.76 20.71
C ALA A 81 21.45 24.64 21.66
N ALA A 82 21.40 24.92 22.97
CA ALA A 82 21.70 23.93 24.00
C ALA A 82 20.76 22.69 23.94
N ASP A 83 19.65 22.76 23.18
CA ASP A 83 18.69 21.67 22.98
C ASP A 83 18.61 21.11 21.54
N ALA A 84 19.51 21.49 20.62
CA ALA A 84 19.48 20.98 19.25
C ALA A 84 20.50 19.87 19.01
N ILE A 85 20.05 18.76 18.41
CA ILE A 85 20.90 17.70 17.86
C ILE A 85 22.04 18.35 17.05
N SER A 86 23.29 17.95 17.32
CA SER A 86 24.43 18.55 16.63
C SER A 86 24.29 18.35 15.12
N PRO A 87 24.71 19.32 14.28
CA PRO A 87 24.59 19.21 12.84
C PRO A 87 25.20 17.91 12.29
N GLY A 88 26.30 17.43 12.89
CA GLY A 88 26.93 16.17 12.53
C GLY A 88 26.06 14.94 12.79
N TRP A 89 25.34 14.90 13.92
CA TRP A 89 24.37 13.83 14.20
C TRP A 89 23.16 13.88 13.26
N ALA A 90 22.68 15.07 12.92
CA ALA A 90 21.57 15.23 11.98
C ALA A 90 21.93 14.73 10.56
N TRP A 91 23.10 15.13 10.05
CA TRP A 91 23.62 14.64 8.77
C TRP A 91 23.95 13.14 8.82
N GLY A 92 24.49 12.65 9.93
CA GLY A 92 24.73 11.22 10.15
C GLY A 92 23.45 10.39 10.11
N GLY A 93 22.39 10.87 10.77
CA GLY A 93 21.07 10.25 10.74
C GLY A 93 20.47 10.24 9.32
N LEU A 94 20.57 11.35 8.59
CA LEU A 94 20.09 11.45 7.21
C LEU A 94 20.83 10.47 6.27
N ALA A 95 22.15 10.34 6.43
CA ALA A 95 22.97 9.40 5.67
C ALA A 95 22.71 7.93 6.04
N LEU A 96 22.27 7.66 7.27
CA LEU A 96 21.97 6.31 7.73
C LEU A 96 20.71 5.73 7.06
N ILE A 97 19.74 6.58 6.67
CA ILE A 97 18.48 6.15 6.04
C ILE A 97 18.70 5.25 4.81
N PRO A 98 19.45 5.67 3.77
CA PRO A 98 19.68 4.80 2.61
C PRO A 98 20.48 3.54 2.95
N VAL A 99 21.41 3.61 3.91
CA VAL A 99 22.20 2.45 4.35
C VAL A 99 21.29 1.41 5.02
N ALA A 100 20.41 1.85 5.92
CA ALA A 100 19.43 1.00 6.57
C ALA A 100 18.45 0.40 5.56
N ALA A 101 18.00 1.18 4.57
CA ALA A 101 17.11 0.69 3.51
C ALA A 101 17.76 -0.44 2.70
N VAL A 102 19.04 -0.29 2.30
CA VAL A 102 19.78 -1.35 1.60
C VAL A 102 19.96 -2.58 2.49
N GLY A 103 20.34 -2.39 3.77
CA GLY A 103 20.50 -3.50 4.72
C GLY A 103 19.20 -4.29 4.93
N LEU A 104 18.07 -3.59 5.05
CA LEU A 104 16.75 -4.22 5.15
C LEU A 104 16.36 -4.97 3.87
N TYR A 105 16.67 -4.41 2.69
CA TYR A 105 16.42 -5.07 1.41
C TYR A 105 17.26 -6.35 1.24
N LEU A 106 18.53 -6.35 1.65
CA LEU A 106 19.39 -7.52 1.52
C LEU A 106 19.00 -8.65 2.50
N THR A 107 18.42 -8.31 3.65
CA THR A 107 18.02 -9.28 4.69
C THR A 107 16.60 -9.82 4.50
N ASN A 108 15.66 -8.99 4.04
CA ASN A 108 14.25 -9.36 3.91
C ASN A 108 13.79 -9.50 2.45
N GLY A 109 14.56 -8.96 1.50
CA GLY A 109 14.25 -9.01 0.08
C GLY A 109 14.84 -10.23 -0.61
N VAL A 110 14.51 -10.34 -1.89
CA VAL A 110 15.02 -11.39 -2.79
C VAL A 110 15.83 -10.72 -3.90
N PRO A 111 17.10 -10.37 -3.64
CA PRO A 111 17.93 -9.64 -4.61
C PRO A 111 18.24 -10.45 -5.87
N SER A 112 18.16 -11.78 -5.78
CA SER A 112 18.35 -12.70 -6.89
C SER A 112 17.09 -12.92 -7.73
N LEU A 113 15.96 -12.27 -7.40
CA LEU A 113 14.74 -12.47 -8.17
C LEU A 113 14.93 -11.95 -9.60
N PRO A 114 14.78 -12.80 -10.63
CA PRO A 114 14.91 -12.35 -12.00
C PRO A 114 13.78 -11.37 -12.34
N ALA A 115 14.06 -10.46 -13.27
CA ALA A 115 13.04 -9.56 -13.79
C ALA A 115 11.86 -10.39 -14.34
N GLN A 116 10.64 -10.04 -13.93
CA GLN A 116 9.42 -10.67 -14.42
C GLN A 116 8.69 -9.74 -15.40
N PRO A 117 9.07 -9.74 -16.69
CA PRO A 117 8.38 -8.94 -17.70
C PRO A 117 6.93 -9.39 -17.86
N LEU A 118 6.05 -8.43 -18.17
CA LEU A 118 4.61 -8.66 -18.28
C LEU A 118 4.24 -9.69 -19.35
N GLY A 119 4.89 -9.65 -20.52
CA GLY A 119 4.60 -10.53 -21.65
C GLY A 119 4.67 -12.02 -21.30
N PRO A 120 5.84 -12.54 -20.87
CA PRO A 120 5.98 -13.93 -20.44
C PRO A 120 5.05 -14.33 -19.29
N ARG A 121 4.73 -13.39 -18.38
CA ARG A 121 3.77 -13.64 -17.29
C ARG A 121 2.36 -13.89 -17.83
N LEU A 122 1.90 -13.07 -18.78
CA LEU A 122 0.59 -13.25 -19.40
C LEU A 122 0.52 -14.57 -20.19
N VAL A 123 1.58 -14.94 -20.89
CA VAL A 123 1.66 -16.24 -21.60
C VAL A 123 1.61 -17.40 -20.62
N ALA A 124 2.37 -17.35 -19.52
CA ALA A 124 2.35 -18.38 -18.50
C ALA A 124 0.96 -18.51 -17.84
N GLN A 125 0.31 -17.38 -17.54
CA GLN A 125 -1.05 -17.35 -17.01
C GLN A 125 -2.06 -17.93 -17.99
N HIS A 126 -1.97 -17.56 -19.28
CA HIS A 126 -2.84 -18.11 -20.32
C HIS A 126 -2.65 -19.63 -20.45
N MET A 127 -1.41 -20.11 -20.50
CA MET A 127 -1.12 -21.54 -20.55
C MET A 127 -1.68 -22.30 -19.34
N GLN A 128 -1.60 -21.70 -18.15
CA GLN A 128 -2.18 -22.28 -16.94
C GLN A 128 -3.71 -22.35 -17.03
N ASN A 129 -4.36 -21.28 -17.50
CA ASN A 129 -5.82 -21.26 -17.70
C ASN A 129 -6.26 -22.33 -18.72
N THR A 130 -5.54 -22.46 -19.83
CA THR A 130 -5.82 -23.49 -20.85
C THR A 130 -5.69 -24.90 -20.31
N ARG A 131 -4.65 -25.17 -19.51
CA ARG A 131 -4.50 -26.48 -18.84
C ARG A 131 -5.64 -26.75 -17.87
N ASN A 132 -6.02 -25.77 -17.06
CA ASN A 132 -7.13 -25.91 -16.11
C ASN A 132 -8.46 -26.20 -16.84
N ASN A 133 -8.72 -25.52 -17.96
CA ASN A 133 -9.88 -25.80 -18.81
C ASN A 133 -9.87 -27.24 -19.33
N ALA A 134 -8.74 -27.70 -19.88
CA ALA A 134 -8.62 -29.07 -20.41
C ALA A 134 -8.87 -30.15 -19.35
N VAL A 135 -8.47 -29.92 -18.09
CA VAL A 135 -8.75 -30.84 -16.99
C VAL A 135 -10.25 -30.91 -16.69
N LEU A 136 -10.94 -29.76 -16.70
CA LEU A 136 -12.38 -29.70 -16.44
C LEU A 136 -13.21 -30.27 -17.59
N ASP A 137 -12.78 -30.08 -18.83
CA ASP A 137 -13.43 -30.70 -19.99
C ASP A 137 -13.29 -32.22 -19.95
N ARG A 138 -12.13 -32.73 -19.52
CA ARG A 138 -11.95 -34.16 -19.28
C ARG A 138 -12.84 -34.66 -18.15
N LEU A 139 -13.00 -33.89 -17.08
CA LEU A 139 -13.93 -34.22 -16.00
C LEU A 139 -15.36 -34.30 -16.53
N ARG A 140 -15.84 -33.30 -17.28
CA ARG A 140 -17.17 -33.31 -17.92
C ARG A 140 -17.40 -34.55 -18.77
N GLN A 141 -16.43 -34.88 -19.64
CA GLN A 141 -16.50 -36.06 -20.50
C GLN A 141 -16.57 -37.36 -19.68
N THR A 142 -15.79 -37.45 -18.61
CA THR A 142 -15.80 -38.61 -17.71
C THR A 142 -17.15 -38.76 -17.03
N LEU A 143 -17.72 -37.67 -16.51
CA LEU A 143 -19.04 -37.67 -15.87
C LEU A 143 -20.15 -38.06 -16.84
N ALA A 144 -20.09 -37.60 -18.10
CA ALA A 144 -21.06 -37.95 -19.13
C ALA A 144 -21.05 -39.44 -19.51
N GLN A 145 -19.95 -40.16 -19.24
CA GLN A 145 -19.81 -41.59 -19.52
C GLN A 145 -20.17 -42.49 -18.33
N LEU A 146 -20.29 -41.92 -17.13
CA LEU A 146 -20.62 -42.68 -15.94
C LEU A 146 -22.10 -43.11 -15.95
N PRO A 147 -22.43 -44.31 -15.44
CA PRO A 147 -23.82 -44.76 -15.34
C PRO A 147 -24.64 -43.87 -14.40
N ALA A 148 -25.91 -43.64 -14.71
CA ALA A 148 -26.81 -42.83 -13.88
C ALA A 148 -27.02 -43.36 -12.44
N LYS A 149 -26.71 -44.64 -12.19
CA LYS A 149 -26.81 -45.26 -10.86
C LYS A 149 -25.50 -45.21 -10.06
N ASP A 150 -24.42 -44.68 -10.64
CA ASP A 150 -23.13 -44.59 -9.98
C ASP A 150 -23.18 -43.54 -8.85
N PRO A 151 -22.91 -43.89 -7.58
CA PRO A 151 -22.89 -42.93 -6.47
C PRO A 151 -21.86 -41.80 -6.68
N SER A 152 -20.81 -42.06 -7.45
CA SER A 152 -19.73 -41.12 -7.76
C SER A 152 -20.19 -39.98 -8.69
N LEU A 153 -21.24 -40.21 -9.48
CA LEU A 153 -21.71 -39.27 -10.48
C LEU A 153 -22.19 -37.96 -9.85
N ARG A 154 -23.00 -38.05 -8.79
CA ARG A 154 -23.49 -36.88 -8.04
C ARG A 154 -22.33 -36.09 -7.45
N GLN A 155 -21.40 -36.78 -6.79
CA GLN A 155 -20.22 -36.13 -6.19
C GLN A 155 -19.37 -35.43 -7.26
N GLY A 156 -19.22 -36.04 -8.43
CA GLY A 156 -18.49 -35.47 -9.55
C GLY A 156 -19.11 -34.16 -10.05
N TYR A 157 -20.43 -34.10 -10.18
CA TYR A 157 -21.15 -32.88 -10.55
C TYR A 157 -21.07 -31.78 -9.48
N LEU A 158 -21.08 -32.14 -8.19
CA LEU A 158 -20.86 -31.18 -7.10
C LEU A 158 -19.48 -30.52 -7.18
N LEU A 159 -18.44 -31.33 -7.42
CA LEU A 159 -17.06 -30.86 -7.55
C LEU A 159 -16.86 -30.03 -8.83
N LEU A 160 -17.47 -30.45 -9.95
CA LEU A 160 -17.43 -29.69 -11.19
C LEU A 160 -18.05 -28.30 -10.99
N GLY A 161 -19.24 -28.22 -10.39
CA GLY A 161 -19.88 -26.94 -10.14
C GLY A 161 -19.07 -26.04 -9.19
N GLN A 162 -18.42 -26.62 -8.17
CA GLN A 162 -17.52 -25.86 -7.29
C GLN A 162 -16.29 -25.31 -8.04
N ALA A 163 -15.70 -26.11 -8.92
CA ALA A 163 -14.55 -25.69 -9.72
C ALA A 163 -14.90 -24.59 -10.74
N GLU A 164 -16.11 -24.65 -11.31
CA GLU A 164 -16.62 -23.61 -12.21
C GLU A 164 -16.96 -22.31 -11.46
N ALA A 165 -17.67 -22.41 -10.33
CA ALA A 165 -18.02 -21.27 -9.50
C ALA A 165 -16.77 -20.53 -8.97
N GLY A 166 -15.72 -21.27 -8.58
CA GLY A 166 -14.45 -20.69 -8.13
C GLY A 166 -13.73 -19.85 -9.17
N ARG A 167 -14.12 -19.97 -10.45
CA ARG A 167 -13.57 -19.20 -11.59
C ARG A 167 -14.58 -18.20 -12.15
N ALA A 168 -15.67 -17.96 -11.42
CA ALA A 168 -16.79 -17.10 -11.82
C ALA A 168 -17.54 -17.55 -13.09
N HIS A 169 -17.41 -18.82 -13.48
CA HIS A 169 -18.20 -19.44 -14.54
C HIS A 169 -19.53 -19.95 -13.95
N TYR A 170 -20.40 -19.01 -13.62
CA TYR A 170 -21.60 -19.30 -12.83
C TYR A 170 -22.67 -20.07 -13.61
N ALA A 171 -22.74 -19.93 -14.94
CA ALA A 171 -23.68 -20.67 -15.77
C ALA A 171 -23.36 -22.18 -15.76
N GLU A 172 -22.10 -22.52 -16.02
CA GLU A 172 -21.61 -23.90 -16.01
C GLU A 172 -21.65 -24.51 -14.60
N ALA A 173 -21.44 -23.69 -13.57
CA ALA A 173 -21.61 -24.12 -12.18
C ALA A 173 -23.06 -24.50 -11.87
N ALA A 174 -24.02 -23.65 -12.29
CA ALA A 174 -25.44 -23.90 -12.11
C ALA A 174 -25.89 -25.17 -12.86
N GLU A 175 -25.44 -25.37 -14.11
CA GLU A 175 -25.73 -26.59 -14.87
C GLU A 175 -25.21 -27.85 -14.17
N ALA A 176 -23.95 -27.83 -13.71
CA ALA A 176 -23.36 -28.97 -13.00
C ALA A 176 -24.11 -29.29 -11.71
N TRP A 177 -24.42 -28.28 -10.89
CA TRP A 177 -25.19 -28.50 -9.67
C TRP A 177 -26.64 -28.90 -9.93
N ASN A 178 -27.27 -28.44 -11.01
CA ASN A 178 -28.59 -28.93 -11.44
C ASN A 178 -28.57 -30.44 -11.74
N HIS A 179 -27.54 -30.94 -12.42
CA HIS A 179 -27.37 -32.38 -12.59
C HIS A 179 -27.20 -33.11 -11.25
N ALA A 180 -26.42 -32.54 -10.32
CA ALA A 180 -26.29 -33.12 -8.97
C ALA A 180 -27.63 -33.17 -8.22
N LEU A 181 -28.47 -32.14 -8.35
CA LEU A 181 -29.79 -32.04 -7.74
C LEU A 181 -30.79 -33.04 -8.33
N GLN A 182 -30.70 -33.35 -9.63
CA GLN A 182 -31.50 -34.39 -10.28
C GLN A 182 -31.17 -35.80 -9.74
N LEU A 183 -29.91 -36.04 -9.38
CA LEU A 183 -29.45 -37.30 -8.79
C LEU A 183 -29.74 -37.41 -7.29
N GLY A 184 -29.92 -36.27 -6.62
CA GLY A 184 -30.32 -36.20 -5.22
C GLY A 184 -30.49 -34.75 -4.79
N PHE A 185 -31.71 -34.39 -4.39
CA PHE A 185 -32.01 -33.05 -3.93
C PHE A 185 -31.28 -32.76 -2.61
N ASP A 186 -30.68 -31.59 -2.53
CA ASP A 186 -30.08 -31.04 -1.32
C ASP A 186 -30.45 -29.56 -1.25
N PRO A 187 -31.06 -29.08 -0.15
CA PRO A 187 -31.55 -27.71 -0.08
C PRO A 187 -30.43 -26.68 -0.12
N GLU A 188 -29.25 -26.99 0.42
CA GLU A 188 -28.12 -26.08 0.38
C GLU A 188 -27.54 -25.99 -1.04
N VAL A 189 -27.38 -27.12 -1.72
CA VAL A 189 -26.96 -27.14 -3.13
C VAL A 189 -27.97 -26.42 -4.01
N ALA A 190 -29.27 -26.55 -3.75
CA ALA A 190 -30.33 -25.85 -4.48
C ALA A 190 -30.21 -24.33 -4.31
N ALA A 191 -30.02 -23.83 -3.09
CA ALA A 191 -29.80 -22.40 -2.84
C ALA A 191 -28.51 -21.88 -3.51
N ARG A 192 -27.42 -22.65 -3.49
CA ARG A 192 -26.18 -22.28 -4.20
C ARG A 192 -26.36 -22.27 -5.72
N THR A 193 -27.15 -23.18 -6.25
CA THR A 193 -27.46 -23.27 -7.69
C THR A 193 -28.27 -22.06 -8.12
N ALA A 194 -29.32 -21.71 -7.37
CA ALA A 194 -30.10 -20.51 -7.62
C ALA A 194 -29.26 -19.23 -7.57
N GLU A 195 -28.35 -19.10 -6.60
CA GLU A 195 -27.42 -17.97 -6.54
C GLU A 195 -26.46 -17.92 -7.74
N ALA A 196 -25.97 -19.08 -8.20
CA ALA A 196 -25.16 -19.14 -9.41
C ALA A 196 -25.95 -18.71 -10.66
N MET A 197 -27.21 -19.12 -10.78
CA MET A 197 -28.10 -18.68 -11.87
C MET A 197 -28.32 -17.17 -11.83
N THR A 198 -28.61 -16.60 -10.66
CA THR A 198 -28.74 -15.15 -10.47
C THR A 198 -27.48 -14.41 -10.91
N ARG A 199 -26.29 -14.91 -10.56
CA ARG A 199 -25.02 -14.28 -10.97
C ARG A 199 -24.74 -14.42 -12.46
N ALA A 200 -25.11 -15.55 -13.07
CA ALA A 200 -24.97 -15.76 -14.50
C ALA A 200 -25.88 -14.82 -15.31
N SER A 201 -27.11 -14.61 -14.85
CA SER A 201 -28.10 -13.74 -15.49
C SER A 201 -27.99 -12.26 -15.09
N GLY A 202 -27.27 -11.95 -14.01
CA GLY A 202 -27.13 -10.60 -13.46
C GLY A 202 -28.34 -10.07 -12.68
N HIS A 203 -29.41 -10.85 -12.57
CA HIS A 203 -30.67 -10.52 -11.88
C HIS A 203 -31.35 -11.82 -11.43
N VAL A 204 -32.39 -11.74 -10.60
CA VAL A 204 -33.08 -12.93 -10.07
C VAL A 204 -34.11 -13.42 -11.09
N THR A 205 -33.77 -14.48 -11.83
CA THR A 205 -34.70 -15.07 -12.81
C THR A 205 -35.84 -15.84 -12.11
N PRO A 206 -37.00 -16.02 -12.77
CA PRO A 206 -38.10 -16.81 -12.21
C PRO A 206 -37.70 -18.25 -11.83
N GLU A 207 -36.78 -18.84 -12.60
CA GLU A 207 -36.25 -20.18 -12.32
C GLU A 207 -35.38 -20.20 -11.07
N ALA A 208 -34.49 -19.20 -10.90
CA ALA A 208 -33.68 -19.04 -9.70
C ALA A 208 -34.56 -18.78 -8.47
N GLN A 209 -35.57 -17.92 -8.59
CA GLN A 209 -36.54 -17.64 -7.52
C GLN A 209 -37.30 -18.90 -7.10
N ALA A 210 -37.82 -19.68 -8.05
CA ALA A 210 -38.50 -20.94 -7.76
C ALA A 210 -37.58 -21.94 -7.05
N LEU A 211 -36.31 -22.00 -7.44
CA LEU A 211 -35.33 -22.88 -6.82
C LEU A 211 -34.94 -22.42 -5.41
N PHE A 212 -34.83 -21.12 -5.15
CA PHE A 212 -34.67 -20.57 -3.80
C PHE A 212 -35.85 -20.92 -2.90
N SER A 213 -37.09 -20.76 -3.39
CA SER A 213 -38.30 -21.13 -2.62
C SER A 213 -38.29 -22.61 -2.26
N LYS A 214 -38.03 -23.48 -3.25
CA LYS A 214 -37.92 -24.93 -3.03
C LYS A 214 -36.81 -25.31 -2.05
N ALA A 215 -35.67 -24.61 -2.08
CA ALA A 215 -34.58 -24.81 -1.14
C ALA A 215 -35.01 -24.44 0.29
N LEU A 216 -35.70 -23.31 0.48
CA LEU A 216 -36.16 -22.83 1.78
C LEU A 216 -37.22 -23.74 2.42
N ASP A 217 -38.10 -24.32 1.61
CA ASP A 217 -39.14 -25.26 2.06
C ASP A 217 -38.53 -26.54 2.65
N ALA A 218 -37.44 -27.02 2.06
CA ALA A 218 -36.76 -28.25 2.47
C ALA A 218 -35.63 -28.03 3.50
N ALA A 219 -35.28 -26.78 3.82
CA ALA A 219 -34.15 -26.47 4.68
C ALA A 219 -34.47 -26.52 6.19
N PRO A 220 -33.51 -26.93 7.04
CA PRO A 220 -33.57 -26.74 8.49
C PRO A 220 -33.80 -25.27 8.85
N LYS A 221 -34.48 -24.97 9.96
CA LYS A 221 -34.81 -23.58 10.35
C LYS A 221 -33.58 -22.72 10.66
N ASP A 222 -32.49 -23.35 11.08
CA ASP A 222 -31.23 -22.75 11.50
C ASP A 222 -30.18 -22.69 10.38
N ALA A 223 -30.53 -23.08 9.15
CA ALA A 223 -29.59 -23.04 8.04
C ALA A 223 -29.09 -21.60 7.78
N PRO A 224 -27.76 -21.36 7.77
CA PRO A 224 -27.18 -20.01 7.78
C PRO A 224 -27.45 -19.23 6.48
N TRP A 225 -27.77 -19.92 5.39
CA TRP A 225 -28.03 -19.34 4.07
C TRP A 225 -29.49 -18.93 3.85
N ARG A 226 -30.41 -19.24 4.77
CA ARG A 226 -31.86 -18.96 4.60
C ARG A 226 -32.17 -17.49 4.39
N ASN A 227 -31.61 -16.64 5.25
CA ASN A 227 -31.88 -15.20 5.19
C ASN A 227 -31.41 -14.60 3.86
N ALA A 228 -30.29 -15.08 3.32
CA ALA A 228 -29.79 -14.65 2.02
C ALA A 228 -30.72 -15.10 0.88
N ALA A 229 -31.19 -16.35 0.90
CA ALA A 229 -32.15 -16.85 -0.08
C ALA A 229 -33.49 -16.09 -0.03
N GLN A 230 -33.98 -15.75 1.17
CA GLN A 230 -35.20 -14.94 1.33
C GLN A 230 -35.02 -13.52 0.77
N ALA A 231 -33.86 -12.90 1.00
CA ALA A 231 -33.55 -11.59 0.43
C ALA A 231 -33.53 -11.63 -1.11
N ARG A 232 -32.94 -12.68 -1.71
CA ARG A 232 -32.95 -12.88 -3.18
C ARG A 232 -34.37 -13.01 -3.75
N ILE A 233 -35.26 -13.73 -3.06
CA ILE A 233 -36.65 -13.85 -3.51
C ILE A 233 -37.34 -12.48 -3.50
N ALA A 234 -37.18 -11.72 -2.42
CA ALA A 234 -37.75 -10.37 -2.32
C ALA A 234 -37.21 -9.42 -3.40
N GLU A 235 -35.90 -9.49 -3.71
CA GLU A 235 -35.29 -8.75 -4.83
C GLU A 235 -35.97 -9.10 -6.16
N GLY A 236 -36.17 -10.39 -6.46
CA GLY A 236 -36.81 -10.84 -7.69
C GLY A 236 -38.30 -10.45 -7.80
N GLU A 237 -39.04 -10.43 -6.69
CA GLU A 237 -40.44 -9.97 -6.66
C GLU A 237 -40.53 -8.48 -6.97
N HIS A 238 -39.64 -7.66 -6.40
CA HIS A 238 -39.58 -6.23 -6.67
C HIS A 238 -39.20 -5.91 -8.12
N GLU A 239 -38.26 -6.65 -8.72
CA GLU A 239 -37.88 -6.49 -10.13
C GLU A 239 -39.03 -6.84 -11.10
N GLN A 240 -39.87 -7.82 -10.75
CA GLN A 240 -41.03 -8.20 -11.56
C GLN A 240 -42.20 -7.21 -11.45
N GLU A 241 -42.37 -6.57 -10.29
CA GLU A 241 -43.39 -5.52 -10.09
C GLU A 241 -43.01 -4.18 -10.72
N ASN A 242 -41.73 -3.94 -11.01
CA ASN A 242 -41.22 -2.68 -11.57
C ASN A 242 -40.13 -2.91 -12.64
N PRO A 243 -40.51 -3.35 -13.86
CA PRO A 243 -39.61 -3.83 -14.92
C PRO A 243 -38.78 -2.75 -15.63
#